data_AF-A0A382XAR7-F1
#
_entry.id   AF-A0A382XAR7-F1
#
_cell.length_a   1.000
_cell.length_b   1.000
_cell.length_c   1.000
_cell.angle_alpha   90.00
_cell.angle_beta   90.00
_cell.angle_gamma   90.00
#
_symmetry.space_group_name_H-M   'P 1'
#
loop_
_entity.id
_entity.type
_entity.pdbx_description
1 polymer ?
#
loop_
_entity_poly.entity_id
_entity_poly.type
_entity_poly.pdbx_seq_one_letter_code
_entity_poly.pdbx_strand_id
1 'polypeptide(L)'
;MSKAYGEDVSFYRKAFSMRIRNIATGGLLLALYLVTLSGCISQVGLRRFATPPQPALEQNEGMTVLDDGTITYAKDRLEISLQVLEDGFLNRQFASASNRGAESTNPYTYGDWTPWGQEWTPSRFTVILLKVKNYEFPKVFINPDALTITSSNERIYNVLDEGLLEDIFSPYLRAYAGIQRRQF
;
A
#
# COMPACT_ATOMS: atom_id res chain seq x y z
N MET A 1 -20.28 73.92 34.89
CA MET A 1 -20.79 72.59 35.27
C MET A 1 -20.95 71.72 34.01
N SER A 2 -19.85 71.30 33.37
CA SER A 2 -19.86 70.42 32.18
C SER A 2 -18.42 70.06 31.75
N LYS A 3 -17.68 69.32 32.57
CA LYS A 3 -16.36 68.80 32.14
C LYS A 3 -15.99 67.40 32.65
N ALA A 4 -16.84 66.78 33.48
CA ALA A 4 -16.56 65.48 34.08
C ALA A 4 -17.20 64.29 33.34
N TYR A 5 -18.04 64.51 32.31
CA TYR A 5 -18.83 63.42 31.72
C TYR A 5 -18.23 62.80 30.43
N GLY A 6 -17.11 63.35 29.92
CA GLY A 6 -16.53 62.96 28.63
C GLY A 6 -15.41 61.92 28.71
N GLU A 7 -14.66 61.86 29.82
CA GLU A 7 -13.51 60.95 29.93
C GLU A 7 -13.92 59.52 30.32
N ASP A 8 -14.95 59.37 31.16
CA ASP A 8 -15.40 58.05 31.63
C ASP A 8 -15.98 57.19 30.50
N VAL A 9 -16.72 57.79 29.56
CA VAL A 9 -17.31 57.07 28.42
C VAL A 9 -16.23 56.60 27.44
N SER A 10 -15.15 57.38 27.27
CA SER A 10 -14.00 57.04 26.42
C SER A 10 -13.21 55.86 27.00
N PHE A 11 -13.02 55.84 28.33
CA PHE A 11 -12.30 54.77 29.02
C PHE A 11 -13.07 53.44 28.98
N TYR A 12 -14.38 53.46 29.24
CA TYR A 12 -15.24 52.27 29.14
C TYR A 12 -15.33 51.73 27.71
N ARG A 13 -15.39 52.60 26.69
CA ARG A 13 -15.43 52.19 25.28
C ARG A 13 -14.11 51.56 24.81
N LYS A 14 -12.96 52.07 25.27
CA LYS A 14 -11.64 51.47 25.01
C LYS A 14 -11.45 50.13 25.74
N ALA A 15 -11.86 50.04 27.02
CA ALA A 15 -11.75 48.81 27.79
C ALA A 15 -12.65 47.70 27.23
N PHE A 16 -13.88 48.02 26.82
CA PHE A 16 -14.80 47.07 26.19
C PHE A 16 -14.30 46.59 24.81
N SER A 17 -13.79 47.50 23.97
CA SER A 17 -13.16 47.18 22.67
C SER A 17 -11.93 46.28 22.81
N MET A 18 -11.09 46.53 23.83
CA MET A 18 -9.88 45.74 24.10
C MET A 18 -10.23 44.34 24.64
N ARG A 19 -11.27 44.23 25.48
CA ARG A 19 -11.76 42.95 26.01
C ARG A 19 -12.41 42.08 24.92
N ILE A 20 -13.15 42.68 23.98
CA ILE A 20 -13.72 41.99 22.81
C ILE A 20 -12.63 41.49 21.86
N ARG A 21 -11.59 42.30 21.59
CA ARG A 21 -10.44 41.87 20.79
C ARG A 21 -9.70 40.68 21.39
N ASN A 22 -9.54 40.64 22.72
CA ASN A 22 -8.87 39.53 23.41
C ASN A 22 -9.72 38.25 23.44
N ILE A 23 -11.04 38.36 23.52
CA ILE A 23 -11.96 37.21 23.43
C ILE A 23 -12.03 36.68 21.99
N ALA A 24 -12.07 37.57 20.99
CA ALA A 24 -12.08 37.19 19.58
C ALA A 24 -10.77 36.54 19.13
N THR A 25 -9.62 37.03 19.61
CA THR A 25 -8.30 36.42 19.32
C THR A 25 -8.12 35.10 20.04
N GLY A 26 -8.57 34.97 21.30
CA GLY A 26 -8.58 33.69 22.02
C GLY A 26 -9.50 32.64 21.36
N GLY A 27 -10.69 33.04 20.91
CA GLY A 27 -11.61 32.15 20.19
C GLY A 27 -11.08 31.71 18.82
N LEU A 28 -10.42 32.61 18.09
CA LEU A 28 -9.80 32.31 16.80
C LEU A 28 -8.62 31.33 16.96
N LEU A 29 -7.78 31.51 17.98
CA LEU A 29 -6.67 30.59 18.27
C LEU A 29 -7.16 29.21 18.71
N LEU A 30 -8.22 29.14 19.50
CA LEU A 30 -8.82 27.87 19.93
C LEU A 30 -9.49 27.13 18.75
N ALA A 31 -10.17 27.85 17.86
CA ALA A 31 -10.72 27.29 16.64
C ALA A 31 -9.62 26.78 15.69
N LEU A 32 -8.52 27.53 15.53
CA LEU A 32 -7.37 27.12 14.74
C LEU A 32 -6.74 25.83 15.29
N TYR A 33 -6.63 25.73 16.62
CA TYR A 33 -6.08 24.55 17.31
C TYR A 33 -6.99 23.31 17.17
N LEU A 34 -8.31 23.49 17.17
CA LEU A 34 -9.26 22.40 16.92
C LEU A 34 -9.23 21.90 15.46
N VAL A 35 -8.97 22.80 14.50
CA VAL A 35 -8.82 22.44 13.08
C VAL A 35 -7.51 21.70 12.80
N THR A 36 -6.41 22.06 13.47
CA THR A 36 -5.15 21.32 13.33
C THR A 36 -5.23 19.94 14.00
N LEU A 37 -5.93 19.82 15.13
CA LEU A 37 -6.18 18.52 15.77
C LEU A 37 -7.07 17.61 14.91
N SER A 38 -8.12 18.14 14.27
CA SER A 38 -8.97 17.32 13.39
C SER A 38 -8.26 16.87 12.10
N GLY A 39 -7.33 17.68 11.59
CA GLY A 39 -6.46 17.31 10.47
C GLY A 39 -5.50 16.15 10.76
N CYS A 40 -5.05 16.01 12.02
CA CYS A 40 -4.21 14.87 12.42
C CYS A 40 -5.02 13.57 12.58
N ILE A 41 -6.30 13.65 12.93
CA ILE A 41 -7.16 12.46 13.14
C ILE A 41 -7.62 11.86 11.80
N SER A 42 -7.80 12.68 10.76
CA SER A 42 -8.30 12.22 9.45
C SER A 42 -7.30 11.37 8.65
N GLN A 43 -6.01 11.36 9.01
CA GLN A 43 -5.00 10.51 8.37
C GLN A 43 -4.77 9.19 9.11
N VAL A 44 -5.37 8.99 10.29
CA VAL A 44 -5.29 7.75 11.08
C VAL A 44 -6.20 6.70 10.45
N GLY A 45 -5.75 6.09 9.35
CA GLY A 45 -6.52 5.06 8.65
C GLY A 45 -6.18 4.89 7.16
N LEU A 46 -5.46 5.85 6.57
CA LEU A 46 -4.96 5.74 5.20
C LEU A 46 -3.82 4.71 5.14
N ARG A 47 -4.20 3.45 4.97
CA ARG A 47 -3.27 2.37 4.67
C ARG A 47 -2.75 2.57 3.25
N ARG A 48 -1.44 2.78 3.11
CA ARG A 48 -0.80 2.82 1.80
C ARG A 48 -0.44 1.40 1.41
N PHE A 49 -1.05 0.92 0.34
CA PHE A 49 -0.71 -0.36 -0.25
C PHE A 49 0.09 -0.14 -1.53
N ALA A 50 0.93 -1.12 -1.88
CA ALA A 50 1.67 -1.07 -3.12
C ALA A 50 0.69 -1.15 -4.31
N THR A 51 0.92 -0.32 -5.32
CA THR A 51 0.25 -0.47 -6.61
C THR A 51 0.92 -1.59 -7.42
N PRO A 52 0.19 -2.27 -8.30
CA PRO A 52 0.79 -3.27 -9.19
C PRO A 52 1.98 -2.66 -9.96
N PRO A 53 3.11 -3.37 -10.05
CA PRO A 53 4.26 -2.88 -10.81
C PRO A 53 3.89 -2.80 -12.29
N GLN A 54 4.41 -1.78 -12.95
CA GLN A 54 4.24 -1.55 -14.38
C GLN A 54 5.59 -1.74 -15.08
N PRO A 55 5.60 -2.17 -16.36
CA PRO A 55 6.81 -2.17 -17.16
C PRO A 55 7.47 -0.79 -17.20
N ALA A 56 8.80 -0.75 -17.26
CA ALA A 56 9.52 0.49 -17.46
C ALA A 56 9.12 1.14 -18.80
N LEU A 57 9.14 2.48 -18.85
CA LEU A 57 8.79 3.23 -20.07
C LEU A 57 9.73 2.90 -21.24
N GLU A 58 11.00 2.67 -20.94
CA GLU A 58 12.01 2.26 -21.90
C GLU A 58 12.43 0.82 -21.61
N GLN A 59 12.44 0.00 -22.66
CA GLN A 59 12.88 -1.39 -22.61
C GLN A 59 14.22 -1.55 -23.29
N ASN A 60 15.02 -2.49 -22.81
CA ASN A 60 16.30 -2.83 -23.43
C ASN A 60 16.10 -3.49 -24.81
N GLU A 61 17.16 -3.55 -25.61
CA GLU A 61 17.14 -4.20 -26.91
C GLU A 61 16.68 -5.67 -26.82
N GLY A 62 15.82 -6.09 -27.75
CA GLY A 62 15.25 -7.44 -27.78
C GLY A 62 14.10 -7.67 -26.80
N MET A 63 13.67 -6.65 -26.05
CA MET A 63 12.49 -6.71 -25.19
C MET A 63 11.28 -6.02 -25.82
N THR A 64 10.11 -6.62 -25.66
CA THR A 64 8.82 -6.07 -26.09
C THR A 64 7.80 -6.18 -24.97
N VAL A 65 6.93 -5.19 -24.84
CA VAL A 65 5.82 -5.20 -23.89
C VAL A 65 4.54 -5.52 -24.65
N LEU A 66 3.81 -6.54 -24.20
CA LEU A 66 2.51 -6.92 -24.75
C LEU A 66 1.39 -6.08 -24.13
N ASP A 67 0.21 -6.10 -24.75
CA ASP A 67 -0.97 -5.33 -24.30
C ASP A 67 -1.43 -5.67 -22.88
N ASP A 68 -1.14 -6.88 -22.41
CA ASP A 68 -1.45 -7.35 -21.05
C ASP A 68 -0.37 -6.98 -20.01
N GLY A 69 0.64 -6.20 -20.41
CA GLY A 69 1.77 -5.81 -19.57
C GLY A 69 2.86 -6.88 -19.44
N THR A 70 2.76 -8.00 -20.16
CA THR A 70 3.81 -9.03 -20.19
C THR A 70 5.03 -8.51 -20.93
N ILE A 71 6.21 -8.62 -20.32
CA ILE A 71 7.49 -8.28 -20.94
C ILE A 71 8.08 -9.55 -21.55
N THR A 72 8.37 -9.53 -22.84
CA THR A 72 8.99 -10.65 -23.56
C THR A 72 10.36 -10.24 -24.06
N TYR A 73 11.39 -11.00 -23.68
CA TYR A 73 12.72 -10.94 -24.26
C TYR A 73 12.88 -12.06 -25.29
N ALA A 74 13.27 -11.71 -26.51
CA ALA A 74 13.50 -12.67 -27.58
C ALA A 74 14.93 -12.55 -28.12
N LYS A 75 15.61 -13.69 -28.26
CA LYS A 75 16.91 -13.82 -28.92
C LYS A 75 16.96 -15.13 -29.70
N ASP A 76 17.08 -15.05 -31.02
CA ASP A 76 16.99 -16.22 -31.91
C ASP A 76 15.71 -17.03 -31.63
N ARG A 77 15.82 -18.31 -31.23
CA ARG A 77 14.69 -19.15 -30.78
C ARG A 77 14.64 -19.35 -29.26
N LEU A 78 15.18 -18.40 -28.51
CA LEU A 78 14.99 -18.24 -27.06
C LEU A 78 14.00 -17.10 -26.80
N GLU A 79 12.94 -17.41 -26.05
CA GLU A 79 11.94 -16.47 -25.60
C GLU A 79 11.80 -16.59 -24.08
N ILE A 80 11.95 -15.47 -23.38
CA ILE A 80 11.73 -15.36 -21.94
C ILE A 80 10.61 -14.34 -21.74
N SER A 81 9.54 -14.71 -21.06
CA SER A 81 8.45 -13.79 -20.74
C SER A 81 8.23 -13.67 -19.24
N LEU A 82 7.96 -12.45 -18.80
CA LEU A 82 7.66 -12.06 -17.44
C LEU A 82 6.27 -11.45 -17.41
N GLN A 83 5.36 -12.07 -16.67
CA GLN A 83 3.99 -11.63 -16.53
C GLN A 83 3.66 -11.42 -15.05
N VAL A 84 3.20 -10.23 -14.68
CA VAL A 84 2.66 -9.98 -13.33
C VAL A 84 1.26 -10.57 -13.27
N LEU A 85 1.01 -11.47 -12.32
CA LEU A 85 -0.30 -12.09 -12.16
C LEU A 85 -1.21 -11.20 -11.33
N GLU A 86 -2.42 -10.96 -11.84
CA GLU A 86 -3.45 -10.23 -11.11
C GLU A 86 -4.04 -11.07 -9.96
N ASP A 87 -4.38 -10.40 -8.85
CA ASP A 87 -5.03 -11.04 -7.70
C ASP A 87 -6.32 -11.76 -8.10
N GLY A 88 -7.09 -11.19 -9.06
CA GLY A 88 -8.30 -11.83 -9.56
C GLY A 88 -8.04 -13.16 -10.28
N PHE A 89 -6.94 -13.29 -11.01
CA PHE A 89 -6.52 -14.56 -11.62
C PHE A 89 -6.13 -15.58 -10.55
N LEU A 90 -5.31 -15.16 -9.58
CA LEU A 90 -4.87 -16.01 -8.46
C LEU A 90 -6.05 -16.48 -7.60
N ASN A 91 -7.01 -15.60 -7.31
CA ASN A 91 -8.20 -15.93 -6.53
C ASN A 91 -9.08 -16.97 -7.24
N ARG A 92 -9.21 -16.90 -8.57
CA ARG A 92 -9.92 -17.92 -9.35
C ARG A 92 -9.20 -19.27 -9.32
N GLN A 93 -7.88 -19.26 -9.46
CA GLN A 93 -7.08 -20.49 -9.39
C GLN A 93 -7.17 -21.17 -8.01
N PHE A 94 -7.28 -20.38 -6.94
CA PHE A 94 -7.39 -20.84 -5.55
C PHE A 94 -8.74 -20.48 -4.92
N ALA A 95 -9.84 -20.74 -5.62
CA ALA A 95 -11.18 -20.29 -5.21
C ALA A 95 -11.60 -20.79 -3.81
N SER A 96 -11.32 -22.05 -3.47
CA SER A 96 -11.66 -22.63 -2.15
C SER A 96 -10.90 -21.97 -0.99
N ALA A 97 -9.74 -21.37 -1.26
CA ALA A 97 -8.93 -20.66 -0.30
C ALA A 97 -9.20 -19.15 -0.30
N SER A 98 -9.95 -18.62 -1.26
CA SER A 98 -10.10 -17.16 -1.48
C SER A 98 -11.47 -16.61 -1.14
N ASN A 99 -12.45 -17.46 -0.82
CA ASN A 99 -13.86 -17.08 -0.60
C ASN A 99 -14.32 -17.27 0.85
N ARG A 100 -13.45 -16.97 1.82
CA ARG A 100 -13.70 -17.17 3.27
C ARG A 100 -13.58 -15.86 4.07
N GLY A 101 -13.68 -14.71 3.42
CA GLY A 101 -13.54 -13.40 4.03
C GLY A 101 -12.25 -13.27 4.83
N ALA A 102 -12.37 -12.90 6.11
CA ALA A 102 -11.23 -12.79 7.03
C ALA A 102 -10.48 -14.11 7.28
N GLU A 103 -11.10 -15.25 6.97
CA GLU A 103 -10.51 -16.58 7.08
C GLU A 103 -10.00 -17.10 5.72
N SER A 104 -9.86 -16.24 4.71
CA SER A 104 -9.26 -16.59 3.43
C SER A 104 -7.79 -16.99 3.60
N THR A 105 -7.45 -18.12 3.00
CA THR A 105 -6.19 -18.83 3.21
C THR A 105 -5.36 -18.90 1.93
N ASN A 106 -5.67 -18.03 0.97
CA ASN A 106 -4.89 -17.90 -0.25
C ASN A 106 -3.44 -17.55 0.13
N PRO A 107 -2.45 -18.31 -0.35
CA PRO A 107 -1.05 -18.04 -0.03
C PRO A 107 -0.54 -16.75 -0.70
N TYR A 108 -1.12 -16.34 -1.82
CA TYR A 108 -0.62 -15.24 -2.64
C TYR A 108 -1.34 -13.91 -2.41
N THR A 109 -2.63 -13.95 -2.08
CA THR A 109 -3.51 -12.78 -1.96
C THR A 109 -4.21 -12.76 -0.60
N TYR A 110 -5.01 -11.72 -0.33
CA TYR A 110 -5.95 -11.73 0.80
C TYR A 110 -7.32 -12.34 0.45
N GLY A 111 -7.47 -12.96 -0.73
CA GLY A 111 -8.75 -13.50 -1.19
C GLY A 111 -9.80 -12.41 -1.38
N ASP A 112 -10.95 -12.58 -0.73
CA ASP A 112 -12.11 -11.69 -0.67
C ASP A 112 -12.16 -10.85 0.63
N TRP A 113 -11.09 -10.84 1.42
CA TRP A 113 -11.04 -10.02 2.63
C TRP A 113 -11.00 -8.52 2.28
N THR A 114 -11.89 -7.75 2.87
CA THR A 114 -11.90 -6.28 2.77
C THR A 114 -11.58 -5.65 4.13
N PRO A 115 -10.63 -4.70 4.17
CA PRO A 115 -10.39 -3.89 5.36
C PRO A 115 -11.65 -3.12 5.76
N TRP A 116 -11.84 -2.93 7.06
CA TRP A 116 -12.94 -2.11 7.56
C TRP A 116 -12.85 -0.68 7.02
N GLY A 117 -14.00 -0.16 6.54
CA GLY A 117 -14.10 1.18 5.96
C GLY A 117 -13.58 1.28 4.51
N GLN A 118 -13.29 0.17 3.85
CA GLN A 118 -12.86 0.13 2.45
C GLN A 118 -13.70 -0.86 1.64
N GLU A 119 -13.94 -0.52 0.36
CA GLU A 119 -14.71 -1.35 -0.58
C GLU A 119 -13.82 -2.23 -1.47
N TRP A 120 -12.51 -2.22 -1.23
CA TRP A 120 -11.52 -2.89 -2.07
C TRP A 120 -10.57 -3.76 -1.25
N THR A 121 -10.09 -4.84 -1.86
CA THR A 121 -9.11 -5.76 -1.27
C THR A 121 -7.70 -5.36 -1.69
N PRO A 122 -6.78 -5.15 -0.74
CA PRO A 122 -5.40 -4.81 -1.07
C PRO A 122 -4.63 -6.01 -1.62
N SER A 123 -3.56 -5.74 -2.38
CA SER A 123 -2.61 -6.77 -2.80
C SER A 123 -1.66 -7.14 -1.67
N ARG A 124 -1.36 -8.44 -1.54
CA ARG A 124 -0.47 -8.98 -0.50
C ARG A 124 0.95 -9.16 -1.05
N PHE A 125 1.08 -9.95 -2.11
CA PHE A 125 2.34 -10.20 -2.81
C PHE A 125 2.20 -9.86 -4.29
N THR A 126 3.29 -9.41 -4.90
CA THR A 126 3.41 -9.36 -6.35
C THR A 126 3.91 -10.72 -6.83
N VAL A 127 3.05 -11.47 -7.52
CA VAL A 127 3.45 -12.76 -8.10
C VAL A 127 3.81 -12.54 -9.56
N ILE A 128 5.01 -12.99 -9.95
CA ILE A 128 5.51 -12.88 -11.32
C ILE A 128 5.67 -14.28 -11.89
N LEU A 129 5.04 -14.51 -13.04
CA LEU A 129 5.16 -15.74 -13.81
C LEU A 129 6.28 -15.58 -14.84
N LEU A 130 7.37 -16.31 -14.61
CA LEU A 130 8.48 -16.46 -15.55
C LEU A 130 8.20 -17.66 -16.47
N LYS A 131 8.12 -17.43 -17.78
CA LYS A 131 8.03 -18.50 -18.79
C LYS A 131 9.26 -18.47 -19.68
N VAL A 132 9.83 -19.65 -19.94
CA VAL A 132 11.05 -19.79 -20.75
C VAL A 132 10.78 -20.81 -21.85
N LYS A 133 11.00 -20.40 -23.10
CA LYS A 133 10.97 -21.27 -24.27
C LYS A 133 12.35 -21.23 -24.92
N ASN A 134 13.02 -22.37 -25.02
CA ASN A 134 14.36 -22.44 -25.58
C ASN A 134 14.43 -23.58 -26.60
N TYR A 135 14.58 -23.22 -27.88
CA TYR A 135 14.76 -24.17 -28.98
C TYR A 135 16.10 -24.02 -29.70
N GLU A 136 16.92 -23.05 -29.28
CA GLU A 136 18.20 -22.74 -29.92
C GLU A 136 19.39 -23.22 -29.09
N PHE A 137 19.39 -22.91 -27.80
CA PHE A 137 20.58 -23.07 -26.96
C PHE A 137 20.58 -24.40 -26.22
N PRO A 138 21.73 -25.06 -26.04
CA PRO A 138 21.82 -26.33 -25.33
C PRO A 138 21.52 -26.19 -23.83
N LYS A 139 21.89 -25.05 -23.22
CA LYS A 139 21.63 -24.73 -21.81
C LYS A 139 21.43 -23.22 -21.65
N VAL A 140 20.47 -22.86 -20.83
CA VAL A 140 20.19 -21.48 -20.42
C VAL A 140 20.11 -21.47 -18.90
N PHE A 141 20.89 -20.60 -18.27
CA PHE A 141 20.85 -20.39 -16.82
C PHE A 141 20.14 -19.08 -16.55
N ILE A 142 19.10 -19.12 -15.73
CA ILE A 142 18.34 -17.95 -15.28
C ILE A 142 18.37 -17.98 -13.76
N ASN A 143 18.83 -16.89 -13.17
CA ASN A 143 18.77 -16.69 -11.72
C ASN A 143 17.47 -15.96 -11.37
N PRO A 144 16.46 -16.64 -10.79
CA PRO A 144 15.21 -16.00 -10.41
C PRO A 144 15.39 -14.99 -9.27
N ASP A 145 16.38 -15.17 -8.41
CA ASP A 145 16.61 -14.34 -7.21
C ASP A 145 17.19 -12.95 -7.56
N ALA A 146 17.69 -12.80 -8.80
CA ALA A 146 18.18 -11.53 -9.32
C ALA A 146 17.06 -10.56 -9.72
N LEU A 147 15.79 -10.98 -9.62
CA LEU A 147 14.65 -10.14 -10.00
C LEU A 147 14.39 -9.05 -8.93
N THR A 148 14.23 -7.81 -9.38
CA THR A 148 14.00 -6.66 -8.52
C THR A 148 12.88 -5.78 -9.06
N ILE A 149 12.08 -5.22 -8.16
CA ILE A 149 11.09 -4.19 -8.48
C ILE A 149 11.56 -2.87 -7.88
N THR A 150 11.65 -1.82 -8.70
CA THR A 150 12.03 -0.48 -8.25
C THR A 150 10.79 0.41 -8.21
N SER A 151 10.54 1.05 -7.07
CA SER A 151 9.46 2.02 -6.91
C SER A 151 9.92 3.43 -7.33
N SER A 152 8.96 4.33 -7.54
CA SER A 152 9.23 5.74 -7.91
C SER A 152 10.03 6.51 -6.87
N ASN A 153 10.07 6.03 -5.62
CA ASN A 153 10.91 6.59 -4.56
C ASN A 153 12.25 5.85 -4.38
N GLU A 154 12.71 5.17 -5.43
CA GLU A 154 13.99 4.43 -5.50
C GLU A 154 14.09 3.25 -4.51
N ARG A 155 12.97 2.84 -3.88
CA ARG A 155 12.95 1.61 -3.08
C ARG A 155 13.03 0.40 -3.99
N ILE A 156 13.95 -0.50 -3.65
CA ILE A 156 14.15 -1.77 -4.33
C ILE A 156 13.49 -2.86 -3.49
N TYR A 157 12.61 -3.63 -4.12
CA TYR A 157 12.01 -4.84 -3.55
C TYR A 157 12.63 -6.05 -4.24
N ASN A 158 13.25 -6.92 -3.46
CA ASN A 158 13.84 -8.16 -3.94
C ASN A 158 12.80 -9.28 -3.94
N VAL A 159 13.11 -10.38 -4.63
CA VAL A 159 12.37 -11.63 -4.51
C VAL A 159 12.36 -12.08 -3.04
N LEU A 160 11.26 -12.72 -2.63
CA LEU A 160 11.18 -13.40 -1.35
C LEU A 160 12.11 -14.62 -1.40
N ASP A 161 13.25 -14.52 -0.73
CA ASP A 161 14.18 -15.64 -0.53
C ASP A 161 13.52 -16.78 0.27
N GLU A 162 14.05 -18.00 0.17
CA GLU A 162 13.53 -19.20 0.83
C GLU A 162 13.34 -18.99 2.34
N GLY A 163 14.30 -18.37 3.02
CA GLY A 163 14.18 -18.08 4.46
C GLY A 163 13.05 -17.11 4.77
N LEU A 164 12.84 -16.11 3.92
CA LEU A 164 11.79 -15.10 4.11
C LEU A 164 10.41 -15.66 3.74
N LEU A 165 10.35 -16.57 2.75
CA LEU A 165 9.18 -17.39 2.48
C LEU A 165 8.85 -18.26 3.71
N GLU A 166 9.83 -18.93 4.32
CA GLU A 166 9.59 -19.71 5.52
C GLU A 166 9.08 -18.83 6.68
N ASP A 167 9.68 -17.67 6.92
CA ASP A 167 9.23 -16.76 7.98
C ASP A 167 7.81 -16.22 7.75
N ILE A 168 7.44 -15.96 6.49
CA ILE A 168 6.11 -15.46 6.13
C ILE A 168 5.05 -16.56 6.14
N PHE A 169 5.38 -17.75 5.63
CA PHE A 169 4.44 -18.85 5.47
C PHE A 169 4.40 -19.79 6.67
N SER A 170 5.47 -19.90 7.46
CA SER A 170 5.50 -20.79 8.63
C SER A 170 4.48 -20.42 9.71
N PRO A 171 4.17 -19.15 10.01
CA PRO A 171 3.08 -18.82 10.94
C PRO A 171 1.72 -19.23 10.37
N TYR A 172 1.55 -19.10 9.05
CA TYR A 172 0.37 -19.59 8.34
C TYR A 172 0.26 -21.11 8.51
N LEU A 173 1.30 -21.87 8.16
CA LEU A 173 1.33 -23.32 8.29
C LEU A 173 1.15 -23.79 9.73
N ARG A 174 1.76 -23.11 10.72
CA ARG A 174 1.63 -23.43 12.15
C ARG A 174 0.25 -23.10 12.71
N ALA A 175 -0.36 -21.99 12.27
CA ALA A 175 -1.73 -21.66 12.64
C ALA A 175 -2.74 -22.66 12.04
N TYR A 176 -2.54 -23.12 10.80
CA TYR A 176 -3.36 -24.17 10.17
C TYR A 176 -3.10 -25.57 10.72
N ALA A 177 -1.85 -25.90 11.07
CA ALA A 177 -1.50 -27.14 11.78
C ALA A 177 -2.09 -27.18 13.21
N GLY A 178 -2.65 -26.06 13.66
CA GLY A 178 -3.46 -25.94 14.84
C GLY A 178 -2.63 -25.75 16.10
N ILE A 179 -3.23 -24.99 17.01
CA ILE A 179 -3.09 -25.18 18.45
C ILE A 179 -3.66 -26.58 18.80
N GLN A 180 -3.13 -27.65 18.21
CA GLN A 180 -3.11 -28.95 18.87
C GLN A 180 -2.13 -28.81 20.04
N ARG A 181 -2.58 -28.13 21.11
CA ARG A 181 -2.04 -28.42 22.43
C ARG A 181 -2.19 -29.92 22.60
N ARG A 182 -1.06 -30.63 22.59
CA ARG A 182 -0.95 -31.95 23.23
C ARG A 182 -1.43 -31.75 24.65
N GLN A 183 -2.66 -32.18 24.93
CA GLN A 183 -3.08 -32.48 26.29
C GLN A 183 -2.29 -33.72 26.68
N PHE A 184 -1.23 -33.49 27.45
CA PHE A 184 -0.62 -34.53 28.28
C PHE A 184 -1.37 -34.57 29.61
#